data_AF-A0A8S0VDU6-F1
#
_entry.id   AF-A0A8S0VDU6-F1
#
_cell.length_a   1.000
_cell.length_b   1.000
_cell.length_c   1.000
_cell.angle_alpha   90.00
_cell.angle_beta   90.00
_cell.angle_gamma   90.00
#
_symmetry.space_group_name_H-M   'P 1'
#
loop_
_entity.id
_entity.type
_entity.pdbx_description
1 polymer ?
#
loop_
_entity_poly.entity_id
_entity_poly.type
_entity_poly.pdbx_seq_one_letter_code
_entity_poly.pdbx_strand_id
1 'polypeptide(L)'
;MGYYCITLASKDEVEDLEKAGITVTRIDEAAFREGLRLRKFEHAFYLDWADHSFRITNAGVQIHAHMCYSNFNIITHSIIDMDANVITIENSRSDEKLLSVFHDGVKYGARISPRVYDIHSPRIPSIEEIADRINKMLAVLETNVLWVNPNYGLKTRKYTEVKSALQNMVVVAKQLRTQLATDK
;
A
#
# COMPACT_ATOMS: atom_id res chain seq x y z
N MET A 1 26.63 -7.70 -0.50
CA MET A 1 27.43 -6.56 -0.01
C MET A 1 26.86 -5.20 -0.42
N GLY A 2 26.61 -4.92 -1.71
CA GLY A 2 26.16 -3.58 -2.16
C GLY A 2 24.81 -3.08 -1.63
N TYR A 3 23.82 -3.96 -1.47
CA TYR A 3 22.47 -3.57 -0.98
C TYR A 3 22.48 -3.08 0.47
N TYR A 4 23.31 -3.68 1.33
CA TYR A 4 23.31 -3.36 2.76
C TYR A 4 23.80 -1.93 3.07
N CYS A 5 24.72 -1.40 2.25
CA CYS A 5 25.14 0.00 2.40
C CYS A 5 24.00 0.98 2.07
N ILE A 6 23.19 0.66 1.05
CA ILE A 6 22.00 1.45 0.70
C ILE A 6 20.99 1.35 1.82
N THR A 7 20.78 0.15 2.37
CA THR A 7 19.89 -0.08 3.51
C THR A 7 20.25 0.78 4.71
N LEU A 8 21.52 0.79 5.11
CA LEU A 8 21.97 1.60 6.26
C LEU A 8 21.84 3.10 5.99
N ALA A 9 22.19 3.56 4.79
CA ALA A 9 22.01 4.97 4.43
C ALA A 9 20.52 5.39 4.44
N SER A 10 19.63 4.54 3.95
CA SER A 10 18.18 4.78 4.02
C SER A 10 17.67 4.79 5.46
N LYS A 11 18.22 3.92 6.33
CA LYS A 11 17.88 3.92 7.76
C LYS A 11 18.24 5.26 8.41
N ASP A 12 19.45 5.77 8.16
CA ASP A 12 19.90 7.05 8.71
C ASP A 12 18.94 8.19 8.30
N GLU A 13 18.49 8.21 7.04
CA GLU A 13 17.50 9.18 6.55
C GLU A 13 16.14 9.05 7.28
N VAL A 14 15.65 7.83 7.49
CA VAL A 14 14.38 7.60 8.21
C VAL A 14 14.49 8.09 9.66
N GLU A 15 15.62 7.83 10.34
CA GLU A 15 15.87 8.31 11.69
C GLU A 15 16.01 9.84 11.75
N ASP A 16 16.60 10.46 10.74
CA ASP A 16 16.70 11.93 10.68
C ASP A 16 15.35 12.59 10.41
N LEU A 17 14.49 11.98 9.58
CA LEU A 17 13.09 12.40 9.43
C LEU A 17 12.33 12.28 10.76
N GLU A 18 12.51 11.18 11.50
CA GLU A 18 11.93 11.00 12.83
C GLU A 18 12.39 12.10 13.81
N LYS A 19 13.70 12.37 13.88
CA LYS A 19 14.27 13.45 14.71
C LYS A 19 13.75 14.84 14.32
N ALA A 20 13.45 15.05 13.04
CA ALA A 20 12.83 16.27 12.55
C ALA A 20 11.32 16.36 12.88
N GLY A 21 10.75 15.35 13.53
CA GLY A 21 9.35 15.30 13.95
C GLY A 21 8.39 14.69 12.92
N ILE A 22 8.91 14.06 11.86
CA ILE A 22 8.08 13.33 10.90
C ILE A 22 7.67 11.99 11.51
N THR A 23 6.38 11.83 11.76
CA THR A 23 5.82 10.64 12.44
C THR A 23 5.35 9.54 11.49
N VAL A 24 5.34 9.82 10.18
CA VAL A 24 4.92 8.89 9.12
C VAL A 24 5.92 8.97 7.98
N THR A 25 6.58 7.86 7.70
CA THR A 25 7.56 7.76 6.60
C THR A 25 7.12 6.70 5.62
N ARG A 26 7.24 7.01 4.33
CA ARG A 26 6.86 6.10 3.26
C ARG A 26 8.11 5.62 2.53
N ILE A 27 8.22 4.30 2.37
CA ILE A 27 9.31 3.62 1.68
C ILE A 27 8.73 2.88 0.48
N ASP A 28 9.16 3.26 -0.73
CA ASP A 28 8.62 2.73 -1.99
C ASP A 28 9.53 1.64 -2.54
N GLU A 29 9.04 0.39 -2.52
CA GLU A 29 9.74 -0.80 -2.99
C GLU A 29 9.20 -1.22 -4.37
N ALA A 30 9.24 -0.28 -5.32
CA ALA A 30 8.63 -0.45 -6.64
C ALA A 30 9.26 -1.58 -7.49
N ALA A 31 10.50 -1.97 -7.19
CA ALA A 31 11.25 -3.01 -7.91
C ALA A 31 11.40 -4.32 -7.10
N PHE A 32 10.70 -4.47 -5.98
CA PHE A 32 10.83 -5.64 -5.09
C PHE A 32 10.62 -6.97 -5.82
N ARG A 33 9.68 -7.04 -6.77
CA ARG A 33 9.44 -8.28 -7.54
C ARG A 33 10.46 -8.47 -8.66
N GLU A 34 11.05 -7.39 -9.18
CA GLU A 34 11.98 -7.43 -10.31
C GLU A 34 13.30 -8.14 -9.95
N GLY A 35 13.66 -8.16 -8.66
CA GLY A 35 14.83 -8.88 -8.17
C GLY A 35 14.64 -10.39 -8.03
N LEU A 36 13.42 -10.92 -8.20
CA LEU A 36 13.17 -12.37 -8.15
C LEU A 36 13.96 -13.10 -9.24
N ARG A 37 14.71 -14.13 -8.82
CA ARG A 37 15.47 -14.98 -9.73
C ARG A 37 14.54 -15.76 -10.66
N LEU A 38 15.03 -16.16 -11.82
CA LEU A 38 14.23 -16.97 -12.76
C LEU A 38 13.85 -18.34 -12.17
N ARG A 39 14.73 -18.93 -11.34
CA ARG A 39 14.50 -20.23 -10.72
C ARG A 39 13.77 -20.08 -9.39
N LYS A 40 12.63 -20.76 -9.25
CA LYS A 40 11.76 -20.68 -8.06
C LYS A 40 12.47 -21.02 -6.75
N PHE A 41 13.38 -22.00 -6.75
CA PHE A 41 14.09 -22.38 -5.53
C PHE A 41 15.07 -21.31 -5.01
N GLU A 42 15.43 -20.32 -5.85
CA GLU A 42 16.29 -19.20 -5.45
C GLU A 42 15.46 -18.01 -4.92
N HIS A 43 14.13 -18.07 -5.01
CA HIS A 43 13.25 -17.00 -4.52
C HIS A 43 13.38 -16.82 -3.02
N ALA A 44 13.39 -17.91 -2.26
CA ALA A 44 13.46 -17.85 -0.80
C ALA A 44 14.69 -17.09 -0.30
N PHE A 45 15.86 -17.35 -0.89
CA PHE A 45 17.08 -16.64 -0.54
C PHE A 45 16.99 -15.15 -0.87
N TYR A 46 16.41 -14.80 -2.03
CA TYR A 46 16.24 -13.40 -2.42
C TYR A 46 15.31 -12.65 -1.47
N LEU A 47 14.13 -13.23 -1.21
CA LEU A 47 13.10 -12.63 -0.40
C LEU A 47 13.58 -12.43 1.05
N ASP A 48 14.29 -13.40 1.62
CA ASP A 48 14.84 -13.30 2.98
C ASP A 48 15.70 -12.05 3.18
N TRP A 49 16.70 -11.82 2.31
CA TRP A 49 17.57 -10.64 2.47
C TRP A 49 16.87 -9.34 2.06
N ALA A 50 15.91 -9.38 1.13
CA ALA A 50 15.16 -8.21 0.70
C ALA A 50 14.21 -7.73 1.81
N ASP A 51 13.45 -8.65 2.42
CA ASP A 51 12.57 -8.39 3.55
C ASP A 51 13.39 -7.90 4.76
N HIS A 52 14.53 -8.53 5.04
CA HIS A 52 15.45 -8.07 6.08
C HIS A 52 15.97 -6.66 5.81
N SER A 53 16.34 -6.35 4.56
CA SER A 53 16.80 -5.01 4.18
C SER A 53 15.72 -3.97 4.47
N PHE A 54 14.46 -4.26 4.14
CA PHE A 54 13.34 -3.38 4.45
C PHE A 54 13.15 -3.21 5.97
N ARG A 55 13.22 -4.29 6.76
CA ARG A 55 13.07 -4.18 8.21
C ARG A 55 14.15 -3.33 8.88
N ILE A 56 15.37 -3.31 8.33
CA ILE A 56 16.45 -2.48 8.89
C ILE A 56 16.16 -0.98 8.73
N THR A 57 15.47 -0.57 7.66
CA THR A 57 15.12 0.84 7.44
C THR A 57 13.95 1.31 8.30
N ASN A 58 13.25 0.39 8.98
CA ASN A 58 12.16 0.71 9.88
C ASN A 58 12.69 1.36 11.17
N ALA A 59 12.03 2.44 11.61
CA ALA A 59 12.39 3.23 12.80
C ALA A 59 11.17 3.33 13.75
N GLY A 60 11.24 4.17 14.78
CA GLY A 60 10.17 4.33 15.79
C GLY A 60 8.87 4.98 15.29
N VAL A 61 8.74 5.19 13.98
CA VAL A 61 7.65 5.91 13.31
C VAL A 61 6.72 4.97 12.55
N GLN A 62 5.56 5.49 12.11
CA GLN A 62 4.67 4.70 11.27
C GLN A 62 5.24 4.56 9.84
N ILE A 63 5.60 3.36 9.43
CA ILE A 63 6.09 3.05 8.09
C ILE A 63 4.96 2.65 7.16
N HIS A 64 4.90 3.34 6.02
CA HIS A 64 4.05 3.00 4.88
C HIS A 64 4.90 2.38 3.79
N ALA A 65 4.62 1.14 3.40
CA ALA A 65 5.24 0.54 2.23
C ALA A 65 4.36 0.73 1.01
N HIS A 66 4.96 1.07 -0.13
CA HIS A 66 4.25 1.01 -1.41
C HIS A 66 4.93 0.07 -2.40
N MET A 67 4.13 -0.81 -3.00
CA MET A 67 4.54 -1.71 -4.07
C MET A 67 3.64 -1.55 -5.30
N CYS A 68 4.24 -1.49 -6.49
CA CYS A 68 3.56 -1.32 -7.79
C CYS A 68 3.10 -2.66 -8.39
N TYR A 69 2.44 -3.51 -7.61
CA TYR A 69 1.98 -4.81 -8.08
C TYR A 69 0.50 -5.00 -7.74
N SER A 70 -0.16 -5.85 -8.52
CA SER A 70 -1.57 -6.25 -8.32
C SER A 70 -1.75 -7.75 -8.13
N ASN A 71 -0.70 -8.55 -8.33
CA ASN A 71 -0.71 -10.00 -8.10
C ASN A 71 0.37 -10.36 -7.08
N PHE A 72 -0.09 -10.81 -5.91
CA PHE A 72 0.72 -11.00 -4.72
C PHE A 72 0.96 -12.45 -4.34
N ASN A 73 0.32 -13.41 -5.03
CA ASN A 73 0.32 -14.82 -4.62
C ASN A 73 1.74 -15.42 -4.40
N ILE A 74 2.77 -14.87 -5.03
CA ILE A 74 4.15 -15.31 -4.90
C ILE A 74 4.88 -14.62 -3.74
N ILE A 75 4.49 -13.40 -3.37
CA ILE A 75 5.19 -12.55 -2.39
C ILE A 75 4.35 -12.23 -1.14
N THR A 76 3.15 -12.81 -0.97
CA THR A 76 2.27 -12.53 0.18
C THR A 76 2.99 -12.68 1.52
N HIS A 77 3.79 -13.74 1.69
CA HIS A 77 4.56 -13.95 2.92
C HIS A 77 5.61 -12.85 3.14
N SER A 78 6.37 -12.49 2.12
CA SER A 78 7.32 -11.39 2.19
C SER A 78 6.68 -10.05 2.55
N ILE A 79 5.50 -9.76 2.01
CA ILE A 79 4.74 -8.55 2.34
C ILE A 79 4.41 -8.47 3.84
N ILE A 80 4.18 -9.62 4.48
CA ILE A 80 3.96 -9.69 5.93
C ILE A 80 5.29 -9.57 6.67
N ASP A 81 6.32 -10.29 6.20
CA ASP A 81 7.63 -10.30 6.82
C ASP A 81 8.35 -8.94 6.74
N MET A 82 7.96 -8.06 5.81
CA MET A 82 8.39 -6.66 5.78
C MET A 82 7.98 -5.87 7.03
N ASP A 83 6.89 -6.28 7.71
CA ASP A 83 6.39 -5.66 8.95
C ASP A 83 6.10 -4.14 8.83
N ALA A 84 5.59 -3.72 7.66
CA ALA A 84 5.15 -2.34 7.48
C ALA A 84 3.79 -2.10 8.16
N ASN A 85 3.60 -0.91 8.76
CA ASN A 85 2.36 -0.62 9.46
C ASN A 85 1.17 -0.42 8.51
N VAL A 86 1.44 0.12 7.32
CA VAL A 86 0.46 0.30 6.24
C VAL A 86 1.09 -0.14 4.94
N ILE A 87 0.40 -0.99 4.17
CA ILE A 87 0.84 -1.34 2.81
C ILE A 87 -0.16 -0.82 1.80
N THR A 88 0.35 -0.06 0.84
CA THR A 88 -0.41 0.38 -0.32
C THR A 88 -0.15 -0.55 -1.49
N ILE A 89 -1.20 -1.01 -2.17
CA ILE A 89 -1.11 -1.95 -3.29
C ILE A 89 -1.95 -1.52 -4.48
N GLU A 90 -1.47 -1.82 -5.69
CA GLU A 90 -2.20 -1.52 -6.92
C GLU A 90 -3.42 -2.42 -7.07
N ASN A 91 -4.61 -1.80 -7.08
CA ASN A 91 -5.86 -2.54 -7.18
C ASN A 91 -6.94 -1.85 -8.01
N SER A 92 -6.73 -0.67 -8.60
CA SER A 92 -7.86 0.05 -9.23
C SER A 92 -8.43 -0.59 -10.50
N ARG A 93 -7.67 -1.50 -11.12
CA ARG A 93 -8.05 -2.23 -12.34
C ARG A 93 -8.17 -3.73 -12.10
N SER A 94 -8.13 -4.15 -10.85
CA SER A 94 -8.09 -5.55 -10.44
C SER A 94 -9.35 -5.90 -9.66
N ASP A 95 -9.76 -7.17 -9.76
CA ASP A 95 -10.91 -7.69 -9.01
C ASP A 95 -10.60 -7.65 -7.50
N GLU A 96 -11.49 -7.05 -6.72
CA GLU A 96 -11.35 -6.95 -5.27
C GLU A 96 -11.25 -8.33 -4.59
N LYS A 97 -11.68 -9.40 -5.25
CA LYS A 97 -11.43 -10.79 -4.80
C LYS A 97 -9.96 -11.12 -4.61
N LEU A 98 -9.03 -10.45 -5.30
CA LEU A 98 -7.59 -10.64 -5.08
C LEU A 98 -7.15 -10.21 -3.67
N LEU A 99 -7.96 -9.41 -2.98
CA LEU A 99 -7.73 -9.05 -1.59
C LEU A 99 -8.06 -10.18 -0.62
N SER A 100 -8.76 -11.24 -1.06
CA SER A 100 -9.09 -12.37 -0.20
C SER A 100 -7.84 -13.10 0.27
N VAL A 101 -6.70 -12.96 -0.41
CA VAL A 101 -5.39 -13.49 0.04
C VAL A 101 -4.96 -12.95 1.42
N PHE A 102 -5.46 -11.78 1.82
CA PHE A 102 -5.18 -11.18 3.12
C PHE A 102 -6.17 -11.63 4.23
N HIS A 103 -7.19 -12.40 3.86
CA HIS A 103 -8.18 -12.99 4.77
C HIS A 103 -8.04 -14.53 4.82
N ASP A 104 -7.97 -15.15 3.65
CA ASP A 104 -7.94 -16.60 3.43
C ASP A 104 -6.50 -17.10 3.45
N GLY A 105 -6.11 -17.74 4.56
CA GLY A 105 -4.84 -18.45 4.69
C GLY A 105 -3.71 -17.64 5.35
N VAL A 106 -3.85 -16.32 5.48
CA VAL A 106 -2.89 -15.50 6.23
C VAL A 106 -3.59 -14.37 7.00
N LYS A 107 -3.37 -14.31 8.32
CA LYS A 107 -3.91 -13.23 9.16
C LYS A 107 -3.05 -11.98 8.99
N TYR A 108 -3.40 -11.14 8.02
CA TYR A 108 -2.70 -9.88 7.78
C TYR A 108 -3.07 -8.86 8.87
N GLY A 109 -2.18 -8.67 9.85
CA GLY A 109 -2.40 -7.82 11.03
C GLY A 109 -2.15 -6.31 10.81
N ALA A 110 -1.67 -5.93 9.64
CA ALA A 110 -1.33 -4.55 9.30
C ALA A 110 -2.46 -3.86 8.51
N ARG A 111 -2.37 -2.54 8.36
CA ARG A 111 -3.31 -1.77 7.55
C ARG A 111 -3.01 -1.96 6.06
N ILE A 112 -4.05 -1.88 5.23
CA ILE A 112 -3.94 -2.05 3.79
C ILE A 112 -4.70 -0.95 3.06
N SER A 113 -4.14 -0.51 1.93
CA SER A 113 -4.72 0.52 1.09
C SER A 113 -4.81 0.03 -0.36
N PRO A 114 -5.90 -0.69 -0.72
CA PRO A 114 -6.19 -1.03 -2.10
C PRO A 114 -6.65 0.25 -2.81
N ARG A 115 -5.90 0.64 -3.84
CA ARG A 115 -6.04 1.97 -4.43
C ARG A 115 -7.39 2.16 -5.17
N VAL A 116 -8.03 3.33 -5.01
CA VAL A 116 -9.41 3.60 -5.48
C VAL A 116 -9.53 4.50 -6.72
N TYR A 117 -8.45 5.18 -7.11
CA TYR A 117 -8.43 6.12 -8.25
C TYR A 117 -7.29 5.78 -9.21
N ASP A 118 -7.64 5.43 -10.46
CA ASP A 118 -6.69 5.16 -11.54
C ASP A 118 -6.04 6.44 -12.08
N ILE A 119 -4.85 6.74 -11.58
CA ILE A 119 -4.05 7.92 -11.96
C ILE A 119 -3.48 7.83 -13.39
N HIS A 120 -3.52 6.67 -14.05
CA HIS A 120 -3.10 6.56 -15.45
C HIS A 120 -4.18 7.01 -16.42
N SER A 121 -5.42 7.17 -15.95
CA SER A 121 -6.52 7.77 -16.69
C SER A 121 -6.67 9.27 -16.36
N PRO A 122 -7.00 10.14 -17.34
CA PRO A 122 -7.39 11.52 -17.05
C PRO A 122 -8.84 11.61 -16.53
N ARG A 123 -9.60 10.51 -16.54
CA ARG A 123 -10.99 10.45 -16.09
C ARG A 123 -11.07 10.68 -14.58
N ILE A 124 -11.98 11.54 -14.17
CA ILE A 124 -12.32 11.76 -12.77
C ILE A 124 -13.34 10.67 -12.36
N PRO A 125 -13.04 9.80 -11.38
CA PRO A 125 -14.02 8.84 -10.88
C PRO A 125 -15.15 9.55 -10.12
N SER A 126 -16.38 9.08 -10.29
CA SER A 126 -17.55 9.63 -9.60
C SER A 126 -17.58 9.22 -8.13
N ILE A 127 -18.43 9.87 -7.34
CA ILE A 127 -18.65 9.53 -5.92
C ILE A 127 -19.19 8.09 -5.82
N GLU A 128 -20.13 7.72 -6.68
CA GLU A 128 -20.76 6.40 -6.71
C GLU A 128 -19.75 5.30 -7.03
N GLU A 129 -18.87 5.53 -8.02
CA GLU A 129 -17.83 4.57 -8.39
C GLU A 129 -16.85 4.36 -7.23
N ILE A 130 -16.40 5.42 -6.56
CA ILE A 130 -15.48 5.30 -5.43
C ILE A 130 -16.16 4.59 -4.26
N ALA A 131 -17.43 4.90 -3.97
CA ALA A 131 -18.19 4.27 -2.90
C ALA A 131 -18.39 2.78 -3.14
N ASP A 132 -18.79 2.38 -4.36
CA ASP A 132 -18.93 0.97 -4.74
C ASP A 132 -17.63 0.20 -4.54
N ARG A 133 -16.49 0.78 -4.96
CA ARG A 133 -15.18 0.13 -4.77
C ARG A 133 -14.78 -0.02 -3.31
N ILE A 134 -14.99 1.02 -2.49
CA ILE A 134 -14.68 0.92 -1.05
C ILE A 134 -15.59 -0.11 -0.37
N ASN A 135 -16.88 -0.15 -0.71
CA ASN A 135 -17.80 -1.16 -0.16
C ASN A 135 -17.40 -2.59 -0.54
N LYS A 136 -16.96 -2.82 -1.78
CA LYS A 136 -16.40 -4.12 -2.20
C LYS A 136 -15.14 -4.49 -1.42
N MET A 137 -14.26 -3.53 -1.13
CA MET A 137 -13.09 -3.77 -0.29
C MET A 137 -13.50 -4.10 1.15
N LEU A 138 -14.48 -3.40 1.71
CA LEU A 138 -15.01 -3.63 3.06
C LEU A 138 -15.76 -4.97 3.20
N ALA A 139 -16.21 -5.58 2.10
CA ALA A 139 -16.78 -6.92 2.10
C ALA A 139 -15.72 -8.02 2.32
N VAL A 140 -14.43 -7.69 2.15
CA VAL A 140 -13.30 -8.64 2.25
C VAL A 140 -12.35 -8.26 3.39
N LEU A 141 -12.18 -6.97 3.66
CA LEU A 141 -11.24 -6.43 4.64
C LEU A 141 -11.98 -5.84 5.84
N GLU A 142 -11.38 -5.95 7.04
CA GLU A 142 -11.92 -5.31 8.22
C GLU A 142 -11.89 -3.76 8.10
N THR A 143 -12.91 -3.10 8.65
CA THR A 143 -13.07 -1.63 8.54
C THR A 143 -11.94 -0.84 9.21
N ASN A 144 -11.34 -1.38 10.27
CA ASN A 144 -10.25 -0.77 11.06
C ASN A 144 -8.87 -0.85 10.36
N VAL A 145 -8.72 -1.68 9.33
CA VAL A 145 -7.44 -1.85 8.60
C VAL A 145 -7.39 -1.10 7.27
N LEU A 146 -8.55 -0.71 6.72
CA LEU A 146 -8.64 -0.11 5.38
C LEU A 146 -8.22 1.37 5.35
N TRP A 147 -7.31 1.70 4.45
CA TRP A 147 -6.97 3.08 4.05
C TRP A 147 -7.48 3.38 2.64
N VAL A 148 -7.74 4.66 2.36
CA VAL A 148 -8.25 5.13 1.07
C VAL A 148 -7.26 6.12 0.47
N ASN A 149 -6.64 5.76 -0.65
CA ASN A 149 -5.66 6.59 -1.36
C ASN A 149 -5.68 6.39 -2.90
N PRO A 150 -5.11 7.33 -3.70
CA PRO A 150 -4.99 7.23 -5.16
C PRO A 150 -4.09 6.07 -5.62
N ASN A 151 -3.94 5.81 -6.93
CA ASN A 151 -3.10 4.72 -7.46
C ASN A 151 -1.58 4.88 -7.43
N TYR A 152 -1.08 6.09 -7.44
CA TYR A 152 0.36 6.37 -7.41
C TYR A 152 0.54 7.86 -7.14
N GLY A 153 1.78 8.34 -7.21
CA GLY A 153 2.05 9.77 -7.30
C GLY A 153 1.27 10.44 -8.45
N LEU A 154 0.76 11.63 -8.19
CA LEU A 154 -0.12 12.37 -9.10
C LEU A 154 0.65 13.25 -10.11
N LYS A 155 1.96 13.04 -10.23
CA LYS A 155 2.90 13.88 -11.00
C LYS A 155 2.49 14.03 -12.48
N THR A 156 1.84 13.04 -13.05
CA THR A 156 1.45 13.01 -14.48
C THR A 156 0.03 13.53 -14.74
N ARG A 157 -0.68 14.03 -13.73
CA ARG A 157 -2.07 14.51 -13.81
C ARG A 157 -2.16 16.03 -13.74
N LYS A 158 -3.24 16.59 -14.28
CA LYS A 158 -3.51 18.03 -14.18
C LYS A 158 -4.19 18.34 -12.85
N TYR A 159 -3.94 19.53 -12.31
CA TYR A 159 -4.55 19.97 -11.06
C TYR A 159 -6.09 19.93 -11.07
N THR A 160 -6.72 20.25 -12.19
CA THR A 160 -8.19 20.22 -12.33
C THR A 160 -8.76 18.80 -12.22
N GLU A 161 -8.02 17.80 -12.71
CA GLU A 161 -8.36 16.38 -12.62
C GLU A 161 -8.17 15.90 -11.17
N VAL A 162 -6.99 16.18 -10.61
CA VAL A 162 -6.59 15.75 -9.26
C VAL A 162 -7.51 16.32 -8.20
N LYS A 163 -7.79 17.62 -8.22
CA LYS A 163 -8.60 18.28 -7.20
C LYS A 163 -9.98 17.64 -7.11
N SER A 164 -10.63 17.46 -8.26
CA SER A 164 -11.97 16.87 -8.34
C SER A 164 -11.96 15.41 -7.88
N ALA A 165 -11.00 14.60 -8.34
CA ALA A 165 -10.90 13.20 -7.94
C ALA A 165 -10.68 13.03 -6.43
N LEU A 166 -9.75 13.81 -5.85
CA LEU A 166 -9.47 13.76 -4.41
C LEU A 166 -10.64 14.29 -3.57
N GLN A 167 -11.36 15.31 -4.05
CA GLN A 167 -12.58 15.79 -3.38
C GLN A 167 -13.64 14.70 -3.31
N ASN A 168 -13.90 13.99 -4.43
CA ASN A 168 -14.84 12.88 -4.45
C ASN A 168 -14.42 11.77 -3.47
N MET A 169 -13.13 11.41 -3.44
CA MET A 169 -12.60 10.42 -2.50
C MET A 169 -12.84 10.81 -1.04
N VAL A 170 -12.59 12.07 -0.68
CA VAL A 170 -12.81 12.57 0.69
C VAL A 170 -14.30 12.59 1.05
N VAL A 171 -15.17 12.98 0.11
CA VAL A 171 -16.63 12.96 0.32
C VAL A 171 -17.11 11.55 0.64
N VAL A 172 -16.73 10.57 -0.17
CA VAL A 172 -17.12 9.16 0.05
C VAL A 172 -16.58 8.65 1.38
N ALA A 173 -15.30 8.88 1.68
CA ALA A 173 -14.71 8.43 2.95
C ALA A 173 -15.45 9.03 4.16
N LYS A 174 -15.90 10.30 4.09
CA LYS A 174 -16.71 10.91 5.15
C LYS A 174 -18.09 10.26 5.27
N GLN A 175 -18.76 10.02 4.15
CA GLN A 175 -20.09 9.37 4.13
C GLN A 175 -20.04 7.98 4.77
N LEU A 176 -19.08 7.15 4.36
CA LEU A 176 -18.91 5.79 4.88
C LEU A 176 -18.56 5.79 6.37
N ARG A 177 -17.74 6.74 6.85
CA ARG A 177 -17.45 6.88 8.29
C ARG A 177 -18.71 7.16 9.11
N THR A 178 -19.62 7.99 8.61
CA THR A 178 -20.89 8.27 9.29
C THR A 178 -21.79 7.02 9.32
N GLN A 179 -21.88 6.29 8.21
CA GLN A 179 -22.67 5.05 8.13
C GLN A 179 -22.14 3.99 9.11
N LEU A 180 -20.84 3.69 9.05
CA LEU A 180 -20.18 2.71 9.93
C LEU A 180 -20.19 3.09 11.42
N ALA A 181 -20.37 4.37 11.75
CA ALA A 181 -20.53 4.82 13.12
C ALA A 181 -21.97 4.65 13.63
N THR A 182 -22.96 4.61 12.73
CA THR A 182 -24.39 4.43 13.05
C THR A 182 -24.76 2.95 13.11
N ASP A 183 -24.03 2.09 12.39
CA ASP A 183 -24.21 0.63 12.37
C ASP A 183 -23.57 -0.10 13.57
N LYS A 184 -22.99 0.66 14.53
CA LYS A 184 -22.44 0.16 15.80
C LYS A 184 -23.41 0.38 16.95
#